data_AF-A0A9X9BGL6-F1
#
_entry.id   AF-A0A9X9BGL6-F1
#
_cell.length_a   1.000
_cell.length_b   1.000
_cell.length_c   1.000
_cell.angle_alpha   90.00
_cell.angle_beta   90.00
_cell.angle_gamma   90.00
#
_symmetry.space_group_name_H-M   'P 1'
#
loop_
_entity.id
_entity.type
_entity.pdbx_description
1 polymer ?
#
loop_
_entity_poly.entity_id
_entity_poly.type
_entity_poly.pdbx_seq_one_letter_code
_entity_poly.pdbx_strand_id
1 'polypeptide(L)'
;MRICPMTCAATVYLPGGERLEAHSGLGPMRDNPRYVNQKNRGPTPPHTYNLRMREALFHGVEAIRLTPVDGNNRYNRDGLLAHTFMLGRRGDSNGCVVFKDYPRFLRAFKRGEFNKLVVVTRMQSSKPARIASLF
;
A
#
# COMPACT_ATOMS: atom_id res chain seq x y z
N MET A 1 -5.66 8.55 1.75
CA MET A 1 -5.25 7.70 0.61
C MET A 1 -5.53 6.23 0.91
N ARG A 2 -6.05 5.47 -0.06
CA ARG A 2 -6.47 4.06 0.11
C ARG A 2 -5.72 3.13 -0.89
N ILE A 3 -5.40 1.92 -0.45
CA ILE A 3 -4.76 0.82 -1.19
C ILE A 3 -5.64 -0.41 -1.08
N CYS A 4 -5.86 -1.11 -2.19
CA CYS A 4 -6.58 -2.38 -2.24
C CYS A 4 -5.69 -3.49 -2.81
N PRO A 5 -5.28 -4.49 -2.01
CA PRO A 5 -4.55 -5.66 -2.48
C PRO A 5 -5.47 -6.72 -3.10
N MET A 6 -6.73 -6.91 -2.68
CA MET A 6 -7.45 -8.16 -3.02
C MET A 6 -8.12 -8.21 -4.41
N THR A 7 -8.49 -7.08 -5.04
CA THR A 7 -9.23 -7.14 -6.31
C THR A 7 -9.00 -5.92 -7.20
N CYS A 8 -8.62 -6.19 -8.46
CA CYS A 8 -8.31 -5.27 -9.56
C CYS A 8 -7.00 -4.50 -9.36
N ALA A 9 -5.90 -5.11 -9.86
CA ALA A 9 -4.56 -4.54 -10.02
C ALA A 9 -4.14 -3.63 -8.87
N ALA A 10 -3.56 -4.19 -7.81
CA ALA A 10 -2.80 -3.50 -6.76
C ALA A 10 -2.62 -1.99 -7.03
N THR A 11 -3.64 -1.19 -6.67
CA THR A 11 -3.78 0.22 -7.08
C THR A 11 -3.84 1.04 -5.81
N VAL A 12 -3.13 2.16 -5.87
CA VAL A 12 -3.10 3.19 -4.84
C VAL A 12 -3.74 4.45 -5.39
N TYR A 13 -4.69 5.00 -4.62
CA TYR A 13 -5.41 6.21 -5.00
C TYR A 13 -4.84 7.40 -4.22
N LEU A 14 -4.16 8.30 -4.93
CA LEU A 14 -3.67 9.55 -4.36
C LEU A 14 -4.86 10.48 -4.03
N PRO A 15 -4.71 11.43 -3.09
CA PRO A 15 -5.77 12.39 -2.75
C PRO A 15 -6.32 13.16 -3.95
N GLY A 16 -5.48 13.47 -4.94
CA GLY A 16 -5.88 14.13 -6.19
C GLY A 16 -6.62 13.25 -7.21
N GLY A 17 -7.03 12.02 -6.83
CA GLY A 17 -7.76 11.09 -7.70
C GLY A 17 -6.89 10.25 -8.63
N GLU A 18 -5.59 10.53 -8.66
CA GLU A 18 -4.61 9.79 -9.43
C GLU A 18 -4.46 8.33 -8.94
N ARG A 19 -4.14 7.43 -9.87
CA ARG A 19 -4.00 5.99 -9.62
C ARG A 19 -2.57 5.55 -9.91
N LEU A 20 -1.95 4.88 -8.94
CA LEU A 20 -0.61 4.30 -9.06
C LEU A 20 -0.66 2.78 -8.89
N GLU A 21 0.10 2.06 -9.70
CA GLU A 21 0.32 0.61 -9.55
C GLU A 21 1.30 0.36 -8.40
N ALA A 22 0.87 -0.40 -7.39
CA ALA A 22 1.70 -0.81 -6.27
C ALA A 22 1.31 -2.17 -5.72
N HIS A 23 2.29 -3.03 -5.48
CA HIS A 23 2.12 -4.42 -5.05
C HIS A 23 2.65 -4.67 -3.64
N SER A 24 2.26 -5.80 -3.04
CA SER A 24 2.85 -6.24 -1.79
C SER A 24 2.87 -7.76 -1.67
N GLY A 25 3.95 -8.32 -1.11
CA GLY A 25 4.14 -9.76 -0.97
C GLY A 25 4.89 -10.39 -2.14
N LEU A 26 5.15 -11.68 -2.03
CA LEU A 26 6.11 -12.40 -2.86
C LEU A 26 5.45 -13.57 -3.59
N GLY A 27 5.69 -13.68 -4.89
CA GLY A 27 5.34 -14.84 -5.69
C GLY A 27 3.83 -15.13 -5.64
N PRO A 28 3.40 -16.38 -5.33
CA PRO A 28 1.97 -16.72 -5.25
C PRO A 28 1.18 -15.99 -4.16
N MET A 29 1.87 -15.40 -3.16
CA MET A 29 1.24 -14.68 -2.05
C MET A 29 1.07 -13.19 -2.33
N ARG A 30 1.66 -12.68 -3.42
CA ARG A 30 1.60 -11.27 -3.81
C ARG A 30 0.15 -10.82 -4.01
N ASP A 31 -0.16 -9.67 -3.42
CA ASP A 31 -1.49 -9.05 -3.42
C ASP A 31 -2.60 -9.94 -2.86
N ASN A 32 -2.26 -11.01 -2.15
CA ASN A 32 -3.23 -11.96 -1.63
C ASN A 32 -3.36 -11.84 -0.10
N PRO A 33 -4.35 -11.10 0.39
CA PRO A 33 -4.50 -10.82 1.82
C PRO A 33 -4.84 -12.04 2.69
N ARG A 34 -5.11 -13.21 2.10
CA ARG A 34 -5.18 -14.47 2.87
C ARG A 34 -3.83 -14.80 3.54
N TYR A 35 -2.74 -14.25 3.02
CA TYR A 35 -1.38 -14.49 3.50
C TYR A 35 -0.81 -13.32 4.32
N VAL A 36 -1.62 -12.36 4.82
CA VAL A 36 -1.11 -11.20 5.60
C VAL A 36 -0.35 -11.60 6.87
N ASN A 37 -0.63 -12.79 7.39
CA ASN A 37 0.05 -13.38 8.54
C ASN A 37 1.40 -14.00 8.18
N GLN A 38 1.71 -14.17 6.89
CA GLN A 38 2.97 -14.77 6.45
C GLN A 38 4.09 -13.72 6.51
N LYS A 39 5.00 -13.90 7.46
CA LYS A 39 6.18 -13.05 7.60
C LYS A 39 7.08 -13.15 6.37
N ASN A 40 7.68 -12.02 5.99
CA ASN A 40 8.62 -11.89 4.87
C ASN A 40 8.13 -12.31 3.48
N ARG A 41 6.87 -12.73 3.31
CA ARG A 41 6.33 -13.23 2.03
C ARG A 41 4.91 -12.75 1.75
N GLY A 42 4.11 -12.60 2.80
CA GLY A 42 2.75 -12.09 2.68
C GLY A 42 2.69 -10.61 2.33
N PRO A 43 1.53 -10.09 1.91
CA PRO A 43 1.32 -8.66 1.69
C PRO A 43 1.22 -7.88 3.00
N THR A 44 1.38 -6.56 2.92
CA THR A 44 1.12 -5.62 4.03
C THR A 44 -0.27 -5.87 4.62
N PRO A 45 -0.40 -6.05 5.95
CA PRO A 45 -1.69 -6.22 6.60
C PRO A 45 -2.65 -5.04 6.36
N PRO A 46 -3.97 -5.28 6.25
CA PRO A 46 -4.95 -4.22 6.21
C PRO A 46 -4.94 -3.40 7.49
N HIS A 47 -4.57 -2.12 7.38
CA HIS A 47 -4.53 -1.16 8.46
C HIS A 47 -4.40 0.27 7.93
N THR A 48 -4.57 1.27 8.79
CA THR A 48 -4.10 2.63 8.50
C THR A 48 -2.67 2.80 9.02
N TYR A 49 -1.76 3.23 8.16
CA TYR A 49 -0.36 3.43 8.50
C TYR A 49 -0.01 4.92 8.45
N ASN A 50 0.68 5.41 9.47
CA ASN A 50 1.44 6.65 9.41
C ASN A 50 2.67 6.46 8.51
N LEU A 51 2.92 7.44 7.66
CA LEU A 51 4.05 7.47 6.74
C LEU A 51 5.11 8.44 7.24
N ARG A 52 6.36 8.01 7.27
CA ARG A 52 7.52 8.85 7.58
C ARG A 52 8.69 8.52 6.66
N MET A 53 9.44 9.53 6.23
CA MET A 53 10.70 9.28 5.52
C MET A 53 11.64 8.46 6.39
N ARG A 54 12.40 7.55 5.79
CA ARG A 54 13.57 6.97 6.44
C ARG A 54 14.72 7.99 6.45
N GLU A 55 15.50 7.97 7.52
CA GLU A 55 16.72 8.77 7.67
C GLU A 55 17.84 8.29 6.74
N ALA A 56 17.87 6.99 6.44
CA ALA A 56 18.84 6.36 5.56
C ALA A 56 18.18 5.70 4.35
N LEU A 57 18.92 5.63 3.25
CA LEU A 57 18.48 4.95 2.02
C LEU A 57 18.22 3.46 2.26
N PHE A 58 17.30 2.89 1.50
CA PHE A 58 17.00 1.46 1.45
C PHE A 58 17.54 0.92 0.14
N HIS A 59 18.66 0.18 0.19
CA HIS A 59 19.34 -0.31 -1.02
C HIS A 59 19.59 0.81 -2.06
N GLY A 60 20.00 1.99 -1.60
CA GLY A 60 20.26 3.15 -2.45
C GLY A 60 19.02 3.94 -2.87
N VAL A 61 17.80 3.53 -2.46
CA VAL A 61 16.55 4.22 -2.80
C VAL A 61 15.94 4.86 -1.56
N GLU A 62 15.43 6.07 -1.70
CA GLU A 62 14.61 6.68 -0.66
C GLU A 62 13.39 5.79 -0.34
N ALA A 63 13.13 5.54 0.93
CA ALA A 63 12.00 4.71 1.32
C ALA A 63 11.20 5.37 2.44
N ILE A 64 9.91 5.10 2.46
CA ILE A 64 8.98 5.62 3.47
C ILE A 64 8.64 4.48 4.42
N ARG A 65 8.79 4.70 5.72
CA ARG A 65 8.37 3.76 6.77
C ARG A 65 6.86 3.83 6.97
N LEU A 66 6.23 2.65 7.05
CA LEU A 66 4.82 2.47 7.40
C LEU A 66 4.74 2.02 8.86
N THR A 67 4.02 2.76 9.68
CA THR A 67 3.78 2.40 11.11
C THR A 67 2.27 2.38 11.38
N PRO A 68 1.68 1.29 11.90
CA PRO A 68 0.26 1.26 12.25
C PRO A 68 -0.11 2.44 13.15
N VAL A 69 -1.24 3.11 12.87
CA VAL A 69 -1.67 4.30 13.63
C VAL A 69 -1.97 4.01 15.10
N ASP A 70 -2.33 2.77 15.43
CA ASP A 70 -2.63 2.28 16.77
C ASP A 70 -1.39 1.70 17.47
N GLY A 71 -0.23 1.69 16.80
CA GLY A 71 1.01 1.08 17.29
C GLY A 71 0.99 -0.45 17.31
N ASN A 72 -0.10 -1.09 16.90
CA ASN A 72 -0.25 -2.54 16.99
C ASN A 72 0.27 -3.21 15.70
N ASN A 73 1.44 -3.83 15.80
CA ASN A 73 2.01 -4.61 14.71
C ASN A 73 1.31 -5.97 14.60
N ARG A 74 0.09 -5.96 14.03
CA ARG A 74 -0.69 -7.19 13.80
C ARG A 74 0.16 -8.25 13.10
N TYR A 75 0.10 -9.49 13.61
CA TYR A 75 0.89 -10.64 13.13
C TYR A 75 2.41 -10.50 13.28
N ASN A 76 2.88 -9.55 14.10
CA ASN A 76 4.31 -9.21 14.21
C ASN A 76 4.91 -8.88 12.84
N ARG A 77 4.16 -8.10 12.04
CA ARG A 77 4.53 -7.61 10.70
C ARG A 77 5.02 -6.17 10.85
N ASP A 78 6.30 -6.04 11.16
CA ASP A 78 7.01 -4.78 11.34
C ASP A 78 7.94 -4.49 10.15
N GLY A 79 8.70 -3.39 10.25
CA GLY A 79 9.71 -3.04 9.24
C GLY A 79 9.16 -2.73 7.85
N LEU A 80 7.85 -2.52 7.72
CA LEU A 80 7.19 -2.32 6.42
C LEU A 80 7.58 -0.96 5.82
N LEU A 81 7.97 -0.98 4.55
CA LEU A 81 8.38 0.20 3.79
C LEU A 81 7.55 0.37 2.53
N ALA A 82 7.55 1.60 2.00
CA ALA A 82 7.15 1.91 0.64
C ALA A 82 8.35 2.37 -0.18
N HIS A 83 8.60 1.70 -1.31
CA HIS A 83 9.75 1.95 -2.20
C HIS A 83 9.47 1.47 -3.64
N THR A 84 10.45 1.64 -4.54
CA THR A 84 10.37 1.13 -5.93
C THR A 84 10.48 -0.39 -6.02
N PHE A 85 10.22 -0.98 -7.18
CA PHE A 85 10.43 -2.43 -7.38
C PHE A 85 11.91 -2.78 -7.26
N MET A 86 12.21 -3.78 -6.43
CA MET A 86 13.58 -4.27 -6.23
C MET A 86 13.71 -5.77 -6.49
N LEU A 87 12.64 -6.55 -6.30
CA LEU A 87 12.63 -8.00 -6.54
C LEU A 87 11.97 -8.30 -7.90
N GLY A 88 12.62 -7.86 -8.97
CA GLY A 88 12.17 -8.11 -10.33
C GLY A 88 10.96 -7.29 -10.79
N ARG A 89 10.53 -7.55 -12.03
CA ARG A 89 9.57 -6.70 -12.77
C ARG A 89 8.11 -6.85 -12.33
N ARG A 90 7.80 -7.87 -11.52
CA ARG A 90 6.45 -8.16 -11.05
C ARG A 90 6.06 -7.36 -9.81
N GLY A 91 6.97 -6.57 -9.24
CA GLY A 91 6.71 -5.87 -7.98
C GLY A 91 6.60 -6.82 -6.80
N ASP A 92 7.42 -7.87 -6.77
CA ASP A 92 7.52 -8.72 -5.59
C ASP A 92 8.20 -7.94 -4.44
N SER A 93 7.81 -8.27 -3.21
CA SER A 93 8.41 -7.71 -2.00
C SER A 93 8.28 -8.69 -0.82
N ASN A 94 9.10 -8.51 0.22
CA ASN A 94 8.95 -9.29 1.46
C ASN A 94 7.77 -8.80 2.35
N GLY A 95 6.83 -8.08 1.75
CA GLY A 95 5.67 -7.49 2.41
C GLY A 95 5.67 -5.95 2.46
N CYS A 96 6.69 -5.30 1.92
CA CYS A 96 6.68 -3.85 1.66
C CYS A 96 5.61 -3.50 0.60
N VAL A 97 5.17 -2.25 0.56
CA VAL A 97 4.31 -1.73 -0.51
C VAL A 97 5.21 -1.15 -1.59
N VAL A 98 5.38 -1.87 -2.70
CA VAL A 98 6.31 -1.46 -3.76
C VAL A 98 5.54 -0.84 -4.92
N PHE A 99 6.04 0.27 -5.47
CA PHE A 99 5.37 1.04 -6.51
C PHE A 99 6.12 0.94 -7.83
N LYS A 100 5.38 0.80 -8.92
CA LYS A 100 5.96 0.83 -10.27
C LYS A 100 6.48 2.22 -10.62
N ASP A 101 5.67 3.25 -10.36
CA ASP A 101 6.07 4.66 -10.43
C ASP A 101 6.24 5.23 -9.01
N TYR A 102 7.27 4.75 -8.33
CA TYR A 102 7.62 5.22 -6.98
C TYR A 102 7.98 6.71 -6.93
N PRO A 103 8.73 7.29 -7.89
CA PRO A 103 9.07 8.72 -7.86
C PRO A 103 7.82 9.62 -7.80
N ARG A 104 6.74 9.24 -8.49
CA ARG A 104 5.49 10.01 -8.45
C ARG A 104 4.81 9.96 -7.08
N PHE A 105 4.73 8.76 -6.48
CA PHE A 105 4.27 8.58 -5.11
C PHE A 105 5.10 9.40 -4.10
N LEU A 106 6.43 9.30 -4.19
CA LEU A 106 7.36 9.98 -3.29
C LEU A 106 7.24 11.50 -3.39
N ARG A 107 7.13 12.06 -4.60
CA ARG A 107 6.95 13.51 -4.79
C ARG A 107 5.65 14.00 -4.14
N ALA A 108 4.54 13.31 -4.34
CA ALA A 108 3.26 13.68 -3.74
C ALA A 108 3.32 13.62 -2.20
N PHE A 109 3.96 12.60 -1.64
CA PHE A 109 4.22 12.49 -0.21
C PHE A 109 5.09 13.66 0.30
N LYS A 110 6.20 13.96 -0.38
CA LYS A 110 7.11 15.06 0.00
C LYS A 110 6.48 16.45 -0.09
N ARG A 111 5.49 16.64 -0.98
CA ARG A 111 4.66 17.86 -1.03
C ARG A 111 3.66 17.98 0.12
N GLY A 112 3.52 16.95 0.95
CA GLY A 112 2.60 16.95 2.08
C GLY A 112 1.14 16.68 1.70
N GLU A 113 0.85 16.21 0.48
CA GLU A 113 -0.53 15.91 0.05
C GLU A 113 -1.19 14.83 0.91
N PHE A 114 -0.39 13.95 1.49
CA PHE A 114 -0.83 12.94 2.44
C PHE A 114 0.31 12.51 3.35
N ASN A 115 -0.04 12.00 4.53
CA ASN A 115 0.91 11.42 5.50
C ASN A 115 0.44 10.05 6.04
N LYS A 116 -0.63 9.51 5.46
CA LYS A 116 -1.23 8.23 5.87
C LYS A 116 -1.56 7.36 4.67
N LEU A 117 -1.40 6.06 4.87
CA LEU A 117 -1.71 5.01 3.91
C LEU A 117 -2.74 4.05 4.49
N VAL A 118 -3.92 3.98 3.89
CA VAL A 118 -4.95 3.03 4.33
C VAL A 118 -4.88 1.80 3.43
N VAL A 119 -4.51 0.65 3.98
CA VAL A 119 -4.53 -0.63 3.30
C VAL A 119 -5.84 -1.33 3.65
N VAL A 120 -6.70 -1.54 2.65
CA VAL A 120 -8.00 -2.21 2.81
C VAL A 120 -7.96 -3.55 2.10
N THR A 121 -8.60 -4.59 2.61
CA THR A 121 -8.69 -5.86 1.86
C THR A 121 -9.40 -5.66 0.51
N ARG A 122 -10.51 -4.95 0.49
CA ARG A 122 -11.30 -4.72 -0.73
C ARG A 122 -11.71 -3.25 -0.78
N MET A 123 -11.57 -2.62 -1.94
CA MET A 123 -12.27 -1.36 -2.21
C MET A 123 -13.76 -1.67 -2.31
N GLN A 124 -14.56 -1.10 -1.42
CA GLN A 124 -16.00 -1.09 -1.63
C GLN A 124 -16.27 -0.29 -2.91
N SER A 125 -16.77 -0.95 -3.96
CA SER A 125 -17.36 -0.23 -5.09
C SER A 125 -18.48 0.62 -4.51
N SER A 126 -18.41 1.94 -4.71
CA SER A 126 -19.57 2.80 -4.53
C SER A 126 -20.67 2.26 -5.44
N LYS A 127 -21.65 1.54 -4.87
CA LYS A 127 -22.91 1.32 -5.56
C LYS A 127 -23.50 2.72 -5.80
N PRO A 128 -23.90 3.11 -7.03
CA PRO A 128 -24.68 4.32 -7.18
C PRO A 128 -25.93 4.13 -6.33
N ALA A 129 -26.20 5.09 -5.45
CA ALA A 129 -27.47 5.13 -4.74
C ALA A 129 -28.56 5.08 -5.81
N ARG A 130 -29.37 4.02 -5.82
CA ARG A 130 -30.61 4.05 -6.58
C ARG A 130 -31.46 5.12 -5.92
N ILE A 131 -31.53 6.29 -6.54
CA ILE A 131 -32.59 7.24 -6.25
C ILE A 131 -33.87 6.54 -6.69
N ALA A 132 -34.57 5.94 -5.73
CA ALA A 132 -35.96 5.58 -5.92
C ALA A 132 -36.73 6.90 -5.95
N SER A 133 -36.95 7.44 -7.15
CA SER A 133 -37.97 8.46 -7.37
C SER A 133 -39.31 7.77 -7.21
N LEU A 134 -40.04 8.11 -6.15
CA LEU A 134 -41.49 7.93 -6.07
C LEU A 134 -42.09 9.27 -6.47
N PHE A 135 -42.58 9.35 -7.71
CA PHE A 135 -43.65 10.26 -8.10
C PHE A 135 -44.92 9.43 -8.24
#